data_AF-A0A1U7GNR1-F1
#
_entry.id   AF-A0A1U7GNR1-F1
#
_cell.length_a   1.000
_cell.length_b   1.000
_cell.length_c   1.000
_cell.angle_alpha   90.00
_cell.angle_beta   90.00
_cell.angle_gamma   90.00
#
_symmetry.space_group_name_H-M   'P 1'
#
loop_
_entity.id
_entity.type
_entity.pdbx_description
1 polymer ?
#
loop_
_entity_poly.entity_id
_entity_poly.type
_entity_poly.pdbx_seq_one_letter_code
_entity_poly.pdbx_strand_id
1 'polypeptide(L)'
;MLASGALDTLSPEAHATARRIRLVILADVAGAKLRRVGIGLSAPVVGEGPDAGDVVVAATNVGDVSGEWSTKERIILAAGSRELGRASLAAATPTFALLRAPTTCLVGQGHETVGVMYALLAQPSGRLRLFACKPAADGSAPTIRELKTPAIVDGPLHVKAKTFAGYPVSWSFAMTDIPAGDERRVPEELTRLLSLADLEAAEVGANEVEAAFRAFAGRPTIAPTARADVPGQGD
;
A
#
# COMPACT_ATOMS: atom_id res chain seq x y z
N MET A 1 8.76 4.30 -3.36
CA MET A 1 9.92 5.15 -3.77
C MET A 1 10.68 5.66 -2.53
N LEU A 2 12.02 5.66 -2.51
CA LEU A 2 12.80 6.26 -1.41
C LEU A 2 12.69 7.79 -1.44
N ALA A 3 12.29 8.41 -0.33
CA ALA A 3 11.89 9.82 -0.31
C ALA A 3 12.56 10.65 0.80
N SER A 4 12.86 10.07 1.97
CA SER A 4 13.41 10.82 3.10
C SER A 4 14.24 9.97 4.07
N GLY A 5 14.84 10.62 5.07
CA GLY A 5 15.64 9.97 6.11
C GLY A 5 17.12 9.82 5.71
N ALA A 6 17.75 8.73 6.15
CA ALA A 6 19.18 8.47 5.93
C ALA A 6 19.50 7.97 4.51
N LEU A 7 19.08 8.71 3.47
CA LEU A 7 19.23 8.31 2.06
C LEU A 7 20.68 8.27 1.60
N ASP A 8 21.52 9.16 2.13
CA ASP A 8 22.96 9.28 1.88
C ASP A 8 23.76 8.06 2.35
N THR A 9 23.20 7.30 3.30
CA THR A 9 23.82 6.06 3.79
C THR A 9 23.55 4.84 2.92
N LEU A 10 22.70 4.95 1.89
CA LEU A 10 22.35 3.86 1.00
C LEU A 10 23.24 3.79 -0.23
N SER A 11 23.48 2.57 -0.72
CA SER A 11 24.17 2.39 -2.01
C SER A 11 23.23 2.75 -3.17
N PRO A 12 23.78 3.13 -4.35
CA PRO A 12 22.97 3.39 -5.54
C PRO A 12 22.06 2.20 -5.93
N GLU A 13 22.51 0.97 -5.71
CA GLU A 13 21.75 -0.25 -6.01
C GLU A 13 20.49 -0.40 -5.14
N ALA A 14 20.45 0.23 -3.95
CA ALA A 14 19.27 0.24 -3.11
C ALA A 14 18.08 0.93 -3.80
N HIS A 15 18.34 1.97 -4.59
CA HIS A 15 17.30 2.69 -5.34
C HIS A 15 16.73 1.86 -6.47
N ALA A 16 17.58 1.09 -7.18
CA ALA A 16 17.14 0.15 -8.21
C ALA A 16 16.31 -0.99 -7.59
N THR A 17 16.79 -1.55 -6.49
CA THR A 17 16.12 -2.65 -5.78
C THR A 17 14.74 -2.22 -5.25
N ALA A 18 14.64 -1.03 -4.67
CA ALA A 18 13.39 -0.47 -4.14
C ALA A 18 12.32 -0.22 -5.22
N ARG A 19 12.71 -0.10 -6.49
CA ARG A 19 11.77 0.07 -7.62
C ARG A 19 11.37 -1.25 -8.26
N ARG A 20 12.13 -2.32 -8.02
CA ARG A 20 11.97 -3.62 -8.68
C ARG A 20 10.78 -4.40 -8.13
N ILE A 21 10.67 -4.53 -6.81
CA ILE A 21 9.61 -5.33 -6.19
C ILE A 21 8.51 -4.40 -5.72
N ARG A 22 7.27 -4.66 -6.15
CA ARG A 22 6.11 -3.80 -5.86
C ARG A 22 4.93 -4.61 -5.35
N LEU A 23 4.11 -4.01 -4.51
CA LEU A 23 2.83 -4.56 -4.14
C LEU A 23 1.90 -4.55 -5.36
N VAL A 24 1.19 -5.66 -5.60
CA VAL A 24 0.14 -5.76 -6.61
C VAL A 24 -1.15 -6.21 -5.96
N ILE A 25 -2.26 -5.60 -6.38
CA ILE A 25 -3.61 -6.02 -6.00
C ILE A 25 -4.31 -6.42 -7.29
N LEU A 26 -4.77 -7.66 -7.36
CA LEU A 26 -5.51 -8.20 -8.49
C LEU A 26 -6.96 -8.45 -8.10
N ALA A 27 -7.88 -8.10 -8.99
CA ALA A 27 -9.29 -8.37 -8.82
C ALA A 27 -9.89 -8.93 -10.11
N ASP A 28 -10.55 -10.07 -10.01
CA ASP A 28 -11.38 -10.63 -11.08
C ASP A 28 -12.79 -10.06 -10.94
N VAL A 29 -13.16 -9.19 -11.87
CA VAL A 29 -14.46 -8.53 -11.94
C VAL A 29 -15.24 -9.10 -13.12
N ALA A 30 -16.41 -9.68 -12.85
CA ALA A 30 -17.31 -10.19 -13.87
C ALA A 30 -18.65 -9.45 -13.82
N GLY A 31 -18.88 -8.56 -14.79
CA GLY A 31 -19.98 -7.60 -14.72
C GLY A 31 -19.81 -6.73 -13.49
N ALA A 32 -20.83 -6.62 -12.64
CA ALA A 32 -20.74 -5.85 -11.40
C ALA A 32 -20.10 -6.59 -10.22
N LYS A 33 -19.71 -7.87 -10.36
CA LYS A 33 -19.34 -8.74 -9.24
C LYS A 33 -17.83 -8.94 -9.10
N LEU A 34 -17.32 -8.82 -7.87
CA LEU A 34 -15.99 -9.29 -7.48
C LEU A 34 -16.03 -10.80 -7.27
N ARG A 35 -15.36 -11.55 -8.15
CA ARG A 35 -15.24 -13.01 -8.04
C ARG A 35 -14.07 -13.42 -7.17
N ARG A 36 -12.94 -12.74 -7.35
CA ARG A 36 -11.69 -13.00 -6.63
C ARG A 36 -10.95 -11.70 -6.42
N VAL A 37 -10.31 -11.60 -5.28
CA VAL A 37 -9.38 -10.53 -4.96
C VAL A 37 -8.13 -11.18 -4.38
N GLY A 38 -6.97 -10.75 -4.83
CA GLY A 38 -5.68 -11.22 -4.36
C GLY A 38 -4.73 -10.05 -4.16
N ILE A 39 -3.80 -10.23 -3.24
CA ILE A 39 -2.69 -9.31 -3.02
C ILE A 39 -1.40 -10.11 -3.17
N GLY A 40 -0.41 -9.54 -3.84
CA GLY A 40 0.84 -10.21 -4.16
C GLY A 40 2.00 -9.24 -4.28
N LEU A 41 3.15 -9.78 -4.66
CA LEU A 41 4.29 -8.99 -5.09
C LEU A 41 4.45 -9.15 -6.60
N SER A 42 4.93 -8.08 -7.24
CA SER A 42 5.20 -8.04 -8.67
C SER A 42 6.59 -7.47 -8.93
N ALA A 43 7.15 -7.83 -10.09
CA ALA A 43 8.41 -7.30 -10.58
C ALA A 43 8.34 -7.16 -12.10
N PRO A 44 9.10 -6.21 -12.69
CA PRO A 44 9.14 -6.07 -14.14
C PRO A 44 9.68 -7.33 -14.81
N VAL A 45 9.11 -7.68 -15.96
CA VAL A 45 9.66 -8.71 -16.84
C VAL A 45 11.00 -8.19 -17.39
N VAL A 46 12.04 -9.01 -17.32
CA VAL A 46 13.40 -8.64 -17.77
C VAL A 46 13.64 -9.24 -19.16
N GLY A 47 14.18 -8.45 -20.07
CA GLY A 47 14.62 -8.92 -21.40
C GLY A 47 13.60 -8.75 -22.54
N GLU A 48 12.38 -8.31 -22.23
CA GLU A 48 11.30 -8.15 -23.22
C GLU A 48 11.02 -6.68 -23.60
N GLY A 49 11.95 -5.77 -23.28
CA GLY A 49 11.84 -4.35 -23.59
C GLY A 49 10.98 -3.55 -22.60
N PRO A 50 10.78 -2.24 -22.84
CA PRO A 50 10.07 -1.34 -21.91
C PRO A 50 8.59 -1.67 -21.70
N ASP A 51 7.99 -2.42 -22.64
CA ASP A 51 6.54 -2.65 -22.71
C ASP A 51 6.08 -3.99 -22.12
N ALA A 52 7.02 -4.82 -21.63
CA ALA A 52 6.75 -6.17 -21.13
C ALA A 52 5.90 -6.21 -19.84
N GLY A 53 5.80 -5.08 -19.13
CA GLY A 53 5.00 -4.93 -17.93
C GLY A 53 5.56 -5.66 -16.69
N ASP A 54 4.72 -5.77 -15.66
CA ASP A 54 5.06 -6.42 -14.39
C ASP A 54 4.42 -7.82 -14.32
N VAL A 55 5.13 -8.80 -13.75
CA VAL A 55 4.66 -10.16 -13.49
C VAL A 55 4.56 -10.42 -11.98
N VAL A 56 3.59 -11.25 -11.57
CA VAL A 56 3.45 -11.69 -10.18
C VAL A 56 4.58 -12.63 -9.81
N VAL A 57 5.28 -12.32 -8.72
CA VAL A 57 6.43 -13.07 -8.22
C VAL A 57 6.18 -13.57 -6.80
N ALA A 58 6.65 -14.79 -6.55
CA ALA A 58 6.64 -15.44 -5.25
C ALA A 58 7.92 -16.25 -5.09
N ALA A 59 8.30 -16.59 -3.85
CA ALA A 59 9.52 -17.36 -3.58
C ALA A 59 9.60 -18.69 -4.36
N THR A 60 8.46 -19.26 -4.78
CA THR A 60 8.36 -20.53 -5.50
C THR A 60 8.55 -20.43 -7.01
N ASN A 61 8.49 -19.25 -7.63
CA ASN A 61 8.63 -19.06 -9.08
C ASN A 61 9.76 -18.08 -9.46
N VAL A 62 10.64 -17.76 -8.51
CA VAL A 62 11.77 -16.84 -8.72
C VAL A 62 12.82 -17.46 -9.64
N GLY A 63 13.01 -16.86 -10.82
CA GLY A 63 13.99 -17.29 -11.82
C GLY A 63 13.37 -17.65 -13.18
N ASP A 64 12.10 -18.04 -13.19
CA ASP A 64 11.43 -18.50 -14.42
C ASP A 64 10.71 -17.37 -15.18
N VAL A 65 10.34 -16.29 -14.49
CA VAL A 65 9.37 -15.29 -15.01
C VAL A 65 9.85 -13.84 -15.03
N SER A 66 10.95 -13.50 -14.34
CA SER A 66 11.38 -12.09 -14.17
C SER A 66 12.92 -11.89 -14.18
N GLY A 67 13.60 -12.70 -14.99
CA GLY A 67 15.06 -12.62 -15.21
C GLY A 67 15.90 -13.09 -14.02
N GLU A 68 17.17 -12.69 -14.00
CA GLU A 68 18.08 -13.01 -12.89
C GLU A 68 17.75 -12.20 -11.63
N TRP A 69 17.84 -12.87 -10.48
CA TRP A 69 17.61 -12.31 -9.15
C TRP A 69 18.85 -12.48 -8.29
N SER A 70 19.38 -11.37 -7.79
CA SER A 70 20.44 -11.35 -6.78
C SER A 70 19.97 -11.96 -5.45
N THR A 71 20.92 -12.40 -4.62
CA THR A 71 20.63 -12.87 -3.26
C THR A 71 19.88 -11.83 -2.44
N LYS A 72 20.18 -10.53 -2.61
CA LYS A 72 19.50 -9.44 -1.91
C LYS A 72 18.03 -9.33 -2.32
N GLU A 73 17.73 -9.36 -3.61
CA GLU A 73 16.35 -9.30 -4.11
C GLU A 73 15.53 -10.51 -3.67
N ARG A 74 16.13 -11.71 -3.65
CA ARG A 74 15.49 -12.94 -3.13
C ARG A 74 15.14 -12.82 -1.64
N ILE A 75 16.05 -12.26 -0.83
CA ILE A 75 15.81 -12.02 0.61
C ILE A 75 14.65 -11.03 0.79
N ILE A 76 14.65 -9.92 0.04
CA ILE A 76 13.59 -8.91 0.12
C ILE A 76 12.26 -9.50 -0.31
N LEU A 77 12.22 -10.28 -1.39
CA LEU A 77 10.99 -10.94 -1.85
C LEU A 77 10.46 -11.93 -0.82
N ALA A 78 11.33 -12.73 -0.19
CA ALA A 78 10.93 -13.68 0.84
C ALA A 78 10.39 -12.97 2.09
N ALA A 79 11.06 -11.89 2.53
CA ALA A 79 10.60 -11.06 3.63
C ALA A 79 9.24 -10.41 3.33
N GLY A 80 9.11 -9.76 2.17
CA GLY A 80 7.86 -9.15 1.72
C GLY A 80 6.73 -10.16 1.59
N SER A 81 7.01 -11.36 1.07
CA SER A 81 6.02 -12.44 0.95
C SER A 81 5.54 -12.93 2.33
N ARG A 82 6.46 -13.03 3.31
CA ARG A 82 6.12 -13.41 4.68
C ARG A 82 5.26 -12.35 5.38
N GLU A 83 5.58 -11.07 5.19
CA GLU A 83 4.76 -9.97 5.73
C GLU A 83 3.38 -9.95 5.07
N LEU A 84 3.34 -10.08 3.74
CA LEU A 84 2.10 -10.11 2.98
C LEU A 84 1.21 -11.31 3.30
N GLY A 85 1.80 -12.44 3.71
CA GLY A 85 1.06 -13.61 4.20
C GLY A 85 0.23 -13.34 5.46
N ARG A 86 0.42 -12.20 6.12
CA ARG A 86 -0.42 -11.73 7.24
C ARG A 86 -1.53 -10.78 6.79
N ALA A 87 -1.65 -10.49 5.49
CA ALA A 87 -2.78 -9.73 4.98
C ALA A 87 -4.08 -10.52 5.16
N SER A 88 -5.17 -9.80 5.38
CA SER A 88 -6.48 -10.40 5.63
C SER A 88 -7.58 -9.69 4.84
N LEU A 89 -8.68 -10.39 4.62
CA LEU A 89 -9.90 -9.82 4.07
C LEU A 89 -10.77 -9.37 5.25
N ALA A 90 -10.81 -8.07 5.52
CA ALA A 90 -11.51 -7.48 6.66
C ALA A 90 -13.03 -7.40 6.45
N ALA A 91 -13.48 -7.18 5.21
CA ALA A 91 -14.89 -7.19 4.84
C ALA A 91 -15.04 -7.60 3.37
N ALA A 92 -16.12 -8.30 3.03
CA ALA A 92 -16.40 -8.69 1.66
C ALA A 92 -17.90 -8.86 1.37
N THR A 93 -18.29 -8.45 0.18
CA THR A 93 -19.61 -8.68 -0.41
C THR A 93 -19.42 -9.09 -1.88
N PRO A 94 -20.49 -9.42 -2.63
CA PRO A 94 -20.37 -9.71 -4.05
C PRO A 94 -19.79 -8.57 -4.90
N THR A 95 -19.78 -7.33 -4.41
CA THR A 95 -19.37 -6.14 -5.16
C THR A 95 -18.34 -5.27 -4.43
N PHE A 96 -17.91 -5.70 -3.25
CA PHE A 96 -16.95 -4.99 -2.42
C PHE A 96 -15.96 -5.93 -1.72
N ALA A 97 -14.73 -5.48 -1.54
CA ALA A 97 -13.76 -6.12 -0.66
C ALA A 97 -12.91 -5.06 0.05
N LEU A 98 -12.64 -5.28 1.34
CA LEU A 98 -11.69 -4.50 2.12
C LEU A 98 -10.54 -5.42 2.50
N LEU A 99 -9.40 -5.26 1.83
CA LEU A 99 -8.17 -5.94 2.19
C LEU A 99 -7.46 -5.13 3.27
N ARG A 100 -6.83 -5.81 4.23
CA ARG A 100 -5.91 -5.22 5.19
C ARG A 100 -4.54 -5.84 4.99
N ALA A 101 -3.54 -5.02 4.75
CA ALA A 101 -2.15 -5.43 4.65
C ALA A 101 -1.36 -4.80 5.80
N PRO A 102 -0.53 -5.58 6.52
CA PRO A 102 0.44 -4.98 7.44
C PRO A 102 1.44 -4.17 6.61
N THR A 103 1.70 -2.94 7.01
CA THR A 103 2.64 -2.06 6.31
C THR A 103 3.40 -1.24 7.34
N THR A 104 4.73 -1.32 7.30
CA THR A 104 5.58 -0.45 8.11
C THR A 104 5.42 0.98 7.65
N CYS A 105 4.93 1.85 8.52
CA CYS A 105 4.71 3.27 8.27
C CYS A 105 5.51 4.13 9.24
N LEU A 106 5.84 5.34 8.81
CA LEU A 106 6.36 6.37 9.71
C LEU A 106 5.19 6.91 10.54
N VAL A 107 5.29 6.78 11.86
CA VAL A 107 4.33 7.29 12.85
C VAL A 107 5.11 8.13 13.84
N GLY A 108 4.86 9.45 13.85
CA GLY A 108 5.75 10.39 14.55
C GLY A 108 7.19 10.27 14.06
N GLN A 109 8.10 9.80 14.92
CA GLN A 109 9.51 9.53 14.61
C GLN A 109 9.84 8.02 14.56
N GLY A 110 8.83 7.16 14.72
CA GLY A 110 8.94 5.71 14.80
C GLY A 110 8.59 5.01 13.49
N HIS A 111 9.22 3.85 13.26
CA HIS A 111 8.79 2.90 12.21
C HIS A 111 7.89 1.87 12.86
N GLU A 112 6.60 1.91 12.53
CA GLU A 112 5.57 1.09 13.17
C GLU A 112 4.75 0.33 12.12
N THR A 113 4.40 -0.91 12.41
CA THR A 113 3.54 -1.69 11.51
C THR A 113 2.09 -1.32 11.75
N VAL A 114 1.45 -0.73 10.74
CA VAL A 114 0.01 -0.38 10.77
C VAL A 114 -0.76 -1.20 9.73
N GLY A 115 -2.06 -1.39 9.95
CA GLY A 115 -2.94 -2.05 8.98
C GLY A 115 -3.39 -1.08 7.90
N VAL A 116 -2.64 -0.95 6.81
CA VAL A 116 -3.11 -0.20 5.64
C VAL A 116 -4.19 -1.02 4.96
N MET A 117 -5.31 -0.38 4.65
CA MET A 117 -6.46 -1.04 4.04
C MET A 117 -6.61 -0.63 2.58
N TYR A 118 -7.06 -1.55 1.75
CA TYR A 118 -7.37 -1.34 0.35
C TYR A 118 -8.81 -1.73 0.11
N ALA A 119 -9.66 -0.75 -0.22
CA ALA A 119 -11.06 -0.96 -0.52
C ALA A 119 -11.25 -1.07 -2.04
N LEU A 120 -11.84 -2.18 -2.46
CA LEU A 120 -12.14 -2.51 -3.84
C LEU A 120 -13.64 -2.44 -4.04
N LEU A 121 -14.10 -1.57 -4.95
CA LEU A 121 -15.51 -1.37 -5.23
C LEU A 121 -15.81 -1.60 -6.71
N ALA A 122 -16.47 -2.72 -7.01
CA ALA A 122 -16.94 -3.01 -8.36
C ALA A 122 -18.12 -2.10 -8.71
N GLN A 123 -18.02 -1.49 -9.89
CA GLN A 123 -19.05 -0.65 -10.46
C GLN A 123 -19.98 -1.48 -11.36
N PRO A 124 -21.25 -1.07 -11.54
CA PRO A 124 -22.15 -1.69 -12.51
C PRO A 124 -21.57 -1.79 -13.92
N SER A 125 -20.68 -0.86 -14.30
CA SER A 125 -19.98 -0.86 -15.59
C SER A 125 -18.89 -1.92 -15.74
N GLY A 126 -18.62 -2.71 -14.70
CA GLY A 126 -17.47 -3.63 -14.64
C GLY A 126 -16.12 -2.98 -14.37
N ARG A 127 -16.09 -1.67 -14.12
CA ARG A 127 -14.87 -0.98 -13.67
C ARG A 127 -14.66 -1.20 -12.18
N LEU A 128 -13.40 -1.17 -11.76
CA LEU A 128 -13.01 -1.22 -10.37
C LEU A 128 -12.56 0.16 -9.88
N ARG A 129 -13.11 0.61 -8.75
CA ARG A 129 -12.57 1.72 -7.99
C ARG A 129 -11.74 1.15 -6.83
N LEU A 130 -10.55 1.70 -6.63
CA LEU A 130 -9.61 1.27 -5.59
C LEU A 130 -9.34 2.45 -4.67
N PHE A 131 -9.43 2.24 -3.36
CA PHE A 131 -9.09 3.23 -2.35
C PHE A 131 -8.01 2.67 -1.43
N ALA A 132 -6.98 3.47 -1.16
CA ALA A 132 -6.01 3.19 -0.10
C ALA A 132 -6.40 3.97 1.15
N CYS A 133 -6.38 3.31 2.30
CA CYS A 133 -6.78 3.86 3.58
C CYS A 133 -5.67 3.63 4.62
N LYS A 134 -5.13 4.70 5.18
CA LYS A 134 -4.22 4.62 6.33
C LYS A 134 -4.98 5.05 7.59
N PRO A 135 -5.11 4.17 8.60
CA PRO A 135 -5.68 4.55 9.88
C PRO A 135 -4.81 5.64 10.52
N ALA A 136 -5.44 6.55 11.26
CA ALA A 136 -4.70 7.51 12.07
C ALA A 136 -4.16 6.82 13.33
N ALA A 137 -2.97 7.23 13.77
CA ALA A 137 -2.34 6.68 14.97
C ALA A 137 -2.86 7.30 16.27
N ASP A 138 -3.43 8.52 16.20
CA ASP A 138 -3.84 9.35 17.33
C ASP A 138 -5.37 9.46 17.49
N GLY A 139 -6.12 8.60 16.81
CA GLY A 139 -7.59 8.63 16.81
C GLY A 139 -8.21 9.74 15.95
N SER A 140 -7.40 10.50 15.21
CA SER A 140 -7.90 11.43 14.18
C SER A 140 -8.51 10.69 12.98
N ALA A 141 -9.08 11.43 12.03
CA ALA A 141 -9.68 10.81 10.85
C ALA A 141 -8.62 10.07 10.01
N PRO A 142 -8.91 8.86 9.49
CA PRO A 142 -7.99 8.16 8.63
C PRO A 142 -7.77 8.95 7.33
N THR A 143 -6.63 8.73 6.68
CA THR A 143 -6.38 9.26 5.35
C THR A 143 -6.89 8.26 4.32
N ILE A 144 -7.73 8.69 3.38
CA ILE A 144 -8.25 7.85 2.30
C ILE A 144 -8.04 8.52 0.95
N ARG A 145 -7.44 7.80 0.00
CA ARG A 145 -7.21 8.24 -1.37
C ARG A 145 -7.78 7.26 -2.37
N GLU A 146 -8.46 7.78 -3.38
CA GLU A 146 -8.84 7.00 -4.55
C GLU A 146 -7.66 6.88 -5.51
N LEU A 147 -7.29 5.64 -5.86
CA LEU A 147 -6.23 5.36 -6.81
C LEU A 147 -6.84 5.12 -8.19
N LYS A 148 -6.32 5.83 -9.21
CA LYS A 148 -6.75 5.65 -10.60
C LYS A 148 -6.30 4.28 -11.09
N THR A 149 -7.25 3.45 -11.53
CA THR A 149 -6.98 2.09 -12.02
C THR A 149 -6.64 2.08 -13.51
N PRO A 150 -5.58 1.36 -13.95
CA PRO A 150 -4.61 0.59 -13.15
C PRO A 150 -3.73 1.49 -12.29
N ALA A 151 -3.57 1.13 -11.00
CA ALA A 151 -2.92 1.96 -10.00
C ALA A 151 -1.54 1.45 -9.64
N ILE A 152 -0.60 2.37 -9.41
CA ILE A 152 0.67 2.07 -8.75
C ILE A 152 0.41 2.09 -7.24
N VAL A 153 0.51 0.94 -6.59
CA VAL A 153 0.33 0.79 -5.13
C VAL A 153 1.70 0.92 -4.44
N ASP A 154 2.36 2.06 -4.63
CA ASP A 154 3.65 2.41 -4.02
C ASP A 154 3.54 3.75 -3.30
N GLY A 155 4.14 3.83 -2.11
CA GLY A 155 4.17 5.02 -1.27
C GLY A 155 5.60 5.57 -1.09
N PRO A 156 5.75 6.84 -0.70
CA PRO A 156 7.04 7.40 -0.32
C PRO A 156 7.60 6.73 0.96
N LEU A 157 8.85 6.29 0.92
CA LEU A 157 9.53 5.58 2.00
C LEU A 157 10.55 6.48 2.71
N HIS A 158 10.49 6.47 4.05
CA HIS A 158 11.50 7.00 4.95
C HIS A 158 12.51 5.91 5.32
N VAL A 159 13.79 6.24 5.25
CA VAL A 159 14.90 5.35 5.59
C VAL A 159 15.45 5.71 6.97
N LYS A 160 15.56 4.70 7.85
CA LYS A 160 16.23 4.85 9.15
C LYS A 160 17.45 3.93 9.17
N ALA A 161 18.62 4.50 9.37
CA ALA A 161 19.85 3.74 9.55
C ALA A 161 20.09 3.48 11.05
N LYS A 162 20.44 2.24 11.39
CA LYS A 162 21.02 1.89 12.68
C LYS A 162 22.54 1.91 12.53
N THR A 163 23.21 2.67 13.38
CA THR A 163 24.66 2.83 13.34
C THR A 163 25.35 2.03 14.43
N PHE A 164 26.53 1.49 14.12
CA PHE A 164 27.48 0.95 15.08
C PHE A 164 28.83 1.65 14.88
N ALA A 165 29.36 2.24 15.95
CA ALA A 165 30.59 3.03 15.89
C ALA A 165 30.57 4.15 14.82
N GLY A 166 29.41 4.78 14.58
CA GLY A 166 29.23 5.82 13.57
C GLY A 166 28.98 5.31 12.15
N TYR A 167 29.10 4.01 11.89
CA TYR A 167 28.87 3.40 10.57
C TYR A 167 27.46 2.79 10.50
N PRO A 168 26.70 3.03 9.41
CA PRO A 168 25.41 2.39 9.22
C PRO A 168 25.60 0.88 9.01
N VAL A 169 24.93 0.08 9.84
CA VAL A 169 25.03 -1.40 9.81
C VAL A 169 23.72 -2.09 9.44
N SER A 170 22.57 -1.40 9.57
CA SER A 170 21.29 -1.90 9.09
C SER A 170 20.33 -0.76 8.78
N TRP A 171 19.37 -0.99 7.90
CA TRP A 171 18.35 0.00 7.53
C TRP A 171 16.95 -0.57 7.73
N SER A 172 16.03 0.29 8.16
CA SER A 172 14.59 0.04 8.11
C SER A 172 13.91 1.06 7.21
N PHE A 173 12.82 0.62 6.59
CA PHE A 173 12.07 1.39 5.60
C PHE A 173 10.63 1.48 6.06
N ALA A 174 10.06 2.68 6.00
CA ALA A 174 8.69 2.90 6.44
C ALA A 174 7.97 3.85 5.50
N MET A 175 6.75 3.49 5.11
CA MET A 175 5.90 4.33 4.29
C MET A 175 5.48 5.59 5.07
N THR A 176 5.87 6.74 4.57
CA THR A 176 5.50 8.03 5.19
C THR A 176 4.02 8.32 4.97
N ASP A 177 3.50 7.96 3.80
CA ASP A 177 2.13 8.21 3.40
C ASP A 177 1.64 7.15 2.41
N ILE A 178 0.32 6.94 2.32
CA ILE A 178 -0.27 5.98 1.38
C ILE A 178 -0.04 6.37 -0.08
N PRO A 179 -0.18 5.43 -1.04
CA PRO A 179 -0.01 5.70 -2.46
C PRO A 179 -0.77 6.97 -2.91
N ALA A 180 -0.15 7.70 -3.83
CA ALA A 180 -0.71 8.95 -4.34
C ALA A 180 -2.03 8.70 -5.07
N GLY A 181 -3.00 9.60 -4.84
CA GLY A 181 -4.34 9.47 -5.40
C GLY A 181 -5.21 10.67 -5.03
N ASP A 182 -6.46 10.61 -5.42
CA ASP A 182 -7.41 11.69 -5.18
C ASP A 182 -7.94 11.60 -3.74
N GLU A 183 -7.48 12.52 -2.88
CA GLU A 183 -7.89 12.59 -1.47
C GLU A 183 -9.29 13.19 -1.32
N ARG A 184 -10.06 12.68 -0.36
CA ARG A 184 -11.45 13.08 -0.12
C ARG A 184 -11.68 13.22 1.38
N ARG A 185 -12.58 14.12 1.78
CA ARG A 185 -12.91 14.30 3.21
C ARG A 185 -13.62 13.06 3.73
N VAL A 186 -13.00 12.40 4.71
CA VAL A 186 -13.55 11.20 5.32
C VAL A 186 -14.70 11.57 6.27
N PRO A 187 -15.91 11.02 6.08
CA PRO A 187 -17.00 11.18 7.03
C PRO A 187 -16.72 10.45 8.36
N GLU A 188 -17.30 10.96 9.44
CA GLU A 188 -17.18 10.34 10.79
C GLU A 188 -17.69 8.90 10.82
N GLU A 189 -18.76 8.60 10.07
CA GLU A 189 -19.29 7.24 9.92
C GLU A 189 -18.20 6.28 9.39
N LEU A 190 -17.54 6.64 8.29
CA LEU A 190 -16.48 5.82 7.72
C LEU A 190 -15.23 5.76 8.64
N THR A 191 -15.01 6.80 9.45
CA THR A 191 -13.95 6.79 10.47
C THR A 191 -14.22 5.73 11.54
N ARG A 192 -15.46 5.63 12.04
CA ARG A 192 -15.86 4.59 13.00
C ARG A 192 -15.77 3.19 12.40
N LEU A 193 -16.32 2.99 11.20
CA LEU A 193 -16.34 1.68 10.54
C LEU A 193 -14.94 1.14 10.19
N LEU A 194 -13.94 2.03 10.11
CA LEU A 194 -12.54 1.68 9.87
C LEU A 194 -11.71 1.56 11.16
N SER A 195 -12.37 1.62 12.34
CA SER A 195 -11.75 1.28 13.62
C SER A 195 -11.17 -0.13 13.56
N LEU A 196 -9.90 -0.26 13.93
CA LEU A 196 -9.19 -1.55 13.89
C LEU A 196 -9.86 -2.57 14.83
N ALA A 197 -10.30 -2.11 16.00
CA ALA A 197 -10.93 -2.95 17.01
C ALA A 197 -12.25 -3.55 16.48
N ASP A 198 -13.09 -2.70 15.90
CA ASP A 198 -14.43 -3.07 15.43
C ASP A 198 -14.35 -4.01 14.21
N LEU A 199 -13.37 -3.79 13.33
CA LEU A 199 -13.10 -4.67 12.19
C LEU A 199 -12.53 -6.04 12.62
N GLU A 200 -11.65 -6.08 13.61
CA GLU A 200 -11.10 -7.34 14.13
C GLU A 200 -12.14 -8.16 14.91
N ALA A 201 -13.02 -7.47 15.63
CA ALA A 201 -14.13 -8.09 16.37
C ALA A 201 -15.28 -8.54 15.45
N ALA A 202 -15.23 -8.22 14.15
CA ALA A 202 -16.31 -8.43 13.18
C ALA A 202 -17.66 -7.84 13.65
N GLU A 203 -17.60 -6.77 14.46
CA GLU A 203 -18.77 -6.09 15.00
C GLU A 203 -19.48 -5.24 13.94
N VAL A 204 -18.77 -4.91 12.85
CA VAL A 204 -19.29 -4.16 11.71
C VAL A 204 -19.60 -5.09 10.54
N GLY A 205 -20.82 -4.98 10.01
CA GLY A 205 -21.24 -5.79 8.85
C GLY A 205 -20.60 -5.34 7.54
N ALA A 206 -20.14 -6.29 6.71
CA ALA A 206 -19.51 -5.99 5.41
C ALA A 206 -20.38 -5.12 4.47
N ASN A 207 -21.71 -5.25 4.56
CA ASN A 207 -22.66 -4.43 3.81
C ASN A 207 -22.66 -2.96 4.24
N GLU A 208 -22.46 -2.68 5.54
CA GLU A 208 -22.40 -1.32 6.08
C GLU A 208 -21.11 -0.64 5.64
N VAL A 209 -19.99 -1.36 5.72
CA VAL A 209 -18.69 -0.89 5.20
C VAL A 209 -18.79 -0.59 3.71
N GLU A 210 -19.38 -1.50 2.92
CA GLU A 210 -19.59 -1.26 1.49
C GLU A 210 -20.45 -0.02 1.24
N ALA A 211 -21.58 0.13 1.93
CA ALA A 211 -22.47 1.26 1.76
C ALA A 211 -21.76 2.58 2.06
N ALA A 212 -20.96 2.63 3.13
CA ALA A 212 -20.15 3.79 3.49
C ALA A 212 -19.11 4.12 2.40
N PHE A 213 -18.41 3.12 1.86
CA PHE A 213 -17.48 3.34 0.74
C PHE A 213 -18.19 3.78 -0.54
N ARG A 214 -19.38 3.24 -0.85
CA ARG A 214 -20.19 3.70 -2.01
C ARG A 214 -20.58 5.17 -1.87
N ALA A 215 -21.06 5.57 -0.69
CA ALA A 215 -21.41 6.95 -0.40
C ALA A 215 -20.18 7.87 -0.47
N PHE A 216 -19.05 7.45 0.10
CA PHE A 216 -17.78 8.17 0.06
C PHE A 216 -17.26 8.36 -1.37
N ALA A 217 -17.38 7.33 -2.19
CA ALA A 217 -16.99 7.31 -3.58
C ALA A 217 -17.80 8.30 -4.45
N GLY A 218 -19.01 8.69 -4.02
CA GLY A 218 -19.84 9.71 -4.67
C GLY A 218 -19.47 11.16 -4.32
N ARG A 219 -18.60 11.40 -3.34
CA ARG A 219 -18.24 12.76 -2.88
C ARG A 219 -17.30 13.49 -3.86
N PRO A 220 -17.19 14.82 -3.81
CA PRO A 220 -16.15 15.54 -4.54
C PRO A 220 -14.75 15.27 -3.95
N THR A 221 -13.74 15.30 -4.81
CA THR A 221 -12.32 15.24 -4.41
C THR A 221 -11.91 16.57 -3.77
N ILE A 222 -11.05 16.52 -2.76
CA ILE A 222 -10.41 17.73 -2.24
C ILE A 222 -9.36 18.13 -3.28
N ALA A 223 -9.40 19.37 -3.78
CA ALA A 223 -8.32 19.88 -4.62
C ALA A 223 -7.00 19.77 -3.84
N PRO A 224 -5.87 19.40 -4.46
CA PRO A 224 -4.60 19.33 -3.75
C PRO A 224 -4.24 20.73 -3.23
N THR A 225 -4.58 21.01 -1.98
CA THR A 225 -3.99 22.11 -1.24
C THR A 225 -2.52 21.75 -1.15
N ALA A 226 -1.65 22.56 -1.77
CA ALA A 226 -0.21 22.43 -1.68
C ALA A 226 0.15 22.14 -0.23
N ARG A 227 0.58 20.90 0.05
CA ARG A 227 1.12 20.56 1.36
C ARG A 227 2.35 21.43 1.50
N ALA A 228 2.25 22.42 2.38
CA ALA A 228 3.30 23.39 2.63
C ALA A 228 4.61 22.64 2.88
N ASP A 229 5.62 22.97 2.08
CA ASP A 229 7.01 22.69 2.39
C ASP A 229 7.24 23.07 3.86
N VAL A 230 7.53 22.08 4.71
CA VAL A 230 8.13 22.36 6.00
C VAL A 230 9.55 22.81 5.68
N PRO A 231 9.90 24.09 5.89
CA PRO A 231 11.27 24.53 5.65
C PRO A 231 12.15 23.77 6.64
N GLY A 232 13.24 23.19 6.14
CA GLY A 232 14.28 22.63 6.98
C GLY A 232 14.73 23.67 7.99
N GLN A 233 14.52 23.40 9.28
CA GLN A 233 15.27 24.06 10.33
C GLN A 233 16.59 23.30 10.46
N GLY A 234 17.63 23.91 9.89
CA GLY A 234 18.98 23.67 10.35
C GLY A 234 19.10 24.13 11.79
N ASP A 235 19.83 23.34 12.56
CA ASP A 235 20.99 23.78 13.33
C ASP A 235 21.98 22.60 13.39
#